data_AF-A0A8X7BAG9-F1
#
_entry.id   AF-A0A8X7BAG9-F1
#
_cell.length_a   1.000
_cell.length_b   1.000
_cell.length_c   1.000
_cell.angle_alpha   90.00
_cell.angle_beta   90.00
_cell.angle_gamma   90.00
#
_symmetry.space_group_name_H-M   'P 1'
#
loop_
_entity.id
_entity.type
_entity.pdbx_description
1 polymer ?
#
loop_
_entity_poly.entity_id
_entity_poly.type
_entity_poly.pdbx_seq_one_letter_code
_entity_poly.pdbx_strand_id
1 'polypeptide(L)'
;MWKSNQRAWVTQDLFKEWLFKVCAPSIKDYLDITDLPLKALLLLDNAPGHPKDLKDNLLTDFPGLTVQFLPPNTTSLIQPMDQEVIAAFKKLYTRALVRRCFEACKFSSTMTLKKFWKEKLDILEAIRIIQKGGRGDEGDQGDTPEIMDEILTTTRYMELEVNEDDIEQLIMGHEDELTTEELQEF
;
A
#
# COMPACT_ATOMS: atom_id res chain seq x y z
N MET A 1 -13.91 -5.08 -3.25
CA MET A 1 -14.60 -5.81 -2.15
C MET A 1 -14.07 -5.26 -0.84
N TRP A 2 -14.95 -4.83 0.08
CA TRP A 2 -14.54 -4.39 1.42
C TRP A 2 -15.25 -5.26 2.46
N LYS A 3 -14.51 -5.71 3.47
CA LYS A 3 -14.98 -6.61 4.53
C LYS A 3 -14.33 -6.16 5.83
N SER A 4 -15.12 -6.05 6.90
CA SER A 4 -14.63 -5.71 8.24
C SER A 4 -14.32 -6.98 9.02
N ASN A 5 -13.14 -7.05 9.62
CA ASN A 5 -12.76 -8.09 10.57
C ASN A 5 -12.18 -7.43 11.82
N GLN A 6 -12.61 -7.84 13.00
CA GLN A 6 -12.12 -7.30 14.28
C GLN A 6 -10.63 -7.55 14.51
N ARG A 7 -10.07 -8.60 13.89
CA ARG A 7 -8.65 -8.91 13.99
C ARG A 7 -7.79 -8.20 12.95
N ALA A 8 -8.37 -7.40 12.04
CA ALA A 8 -7.69 -6.75 10.91
C ALA A 8 -6.95 -7.66 9.89
N TRP A 9 -6.74 -8.95 10.19
CA TRP A 9 -6.12 -9.92 9.29
C TRP A 9 -7.07 -10.45 8.20
N VAL A 10 -6.51 -10.74 7.03
CA VAL A 10 -7.19 -11.48 5.96
C VAL A 10 -7.31 -12.95 6.37
N THR A 11 -8.52 -13.49 6.33
CA THR A 11 -8.76 -14.93 6.54
C THR A 11 -8.65 -15.68 5.22
N GLN A 12 -8.43 -17.00 5.28
CA GLN A 12 -8.39 -17.86 4.08
C GLN A 12 -9.66 -17.75 3.23
N ASP A 13 -10.83 -17.65 3.87
CA ASP A 13 -12.10 -17.48 3.16
C ASP A 13 -12.19 -16.12 2.45
N LEU A 14 -11.74 -15.05 3.11
CA LEU A 14 -11.70 -13.71 2.52
C LEU A 14 -10.72 -13.65 1.34
N PHE A 15 -9.56 -14.30 1.49
CA PHE A 15 -8.57 -14.40 0.43
C PHE A 15 -9.14 -15.16 -0.78
N LYS A 16 -9.78 -16.32 -0.57
CA LYS A 16 -10.45 -17.07 -1.64
C LYS A 16 -11.52 -16.20 -2.31
N GLU A 17 -12.37 -15.53 -1.53
CA GLU A 17 -13.42 -14.67 -2.07
C GLU A 17 -12.84 -13.56 -2.97
N TRP A 18 -11.77 -12.90 -2.53
CA TRP A 18 -11.06 -11.90 -3.32
C TRP A 18 -10.41 -12.50 -4.57
N LEU A 19 -9.75 -13.65 -4.45
CA LEU A 19 -9.06 -14.31 -5.56
C LEU A 19 -10.05 -14.63 -6.71
N PHE A 20 -11.20 -15.23 -6.41
CA PHE A 20 -12.17 -15.65 -7.42
C PHE A 20 -13.06 -14.53 -7.94
N LYS A 21 -13.47 -13.60 -7.08
CA LYS A 21 -14.44 -12.56 -7.47
C LYS A 21 -13.78 -11.28 -7.99
N VAL A 22 -12.49 -11.08 -7.72
CA VAL A 22 -11.79 -9.83 -8.06
C VAL A 22 -10.50 -10.11 -8.80
N CYS A 23 -9.53 -10.81 -8.18
CA CYS A 23 -8.18 -10.92 -8.75
C CYS A 23 -8.16 -11.66 -10.10
N ALA A 24 -8.71 -12.87 -10.16
CA ALA A 24 -8.67 -13.69 -11.36
C ALA A 24 -9.49 -13.09 -12.53
N PRO A 25 -10.71 -12.55 -12.33
CA PRO A 25 -11.42 -11.80 -13.35
C PRO A 25 -10.62 -10.59 -13.85
N SER A 26 -10.03 -9.78 -12.96
CA SER A 26 -9.25 -8.60 -13.36
C SER A 26 -8.00 -8.95 -14.17
N ILE A 27 -7.31 -10.05 -13.81
CA ILE A 27 -6.16 -10.56 -14.59
C ILE A 27 -6.63 -10.96 -15.99
N LYS A 28 -7.75 -11.69 -16.09
CA LYS A 28 -8.32 -12.10 -17.37
C LYS A 28 -8.68 -10.88 -18.23
N ASP A 29 -9.43 -9.93 -17.67
CA ASP A 29 -9.85 -8.72 -18.39
C ASP A 29 -8.63 -7.92 -18.88
N TYR A 30 -7.59 -7.78 -18.06
CA TYR A 30 -6.36 -7.11 -18.47
C TYR A 30 -5.65 -7.82 -19.63
N LEU A 31 -5.51 -9.15 -19.57
CA LEU A 31 -4.89 -9.93 -20.63
C LEU A 31 -5.71 -9.87 -21.93
N ASP A 32 -7.03 -9.93 -21.84
CA ASP A 32 -7.94 -9.80 -22.97
C ASP A 32 -7.82 -8.40 -23.63
N ILE A 33 -7.76 -7.32 -22.84
CA ILE A 33 -7.61 -5.94 -23.36
C ILE A 33 -6.22 -5.70 -23.97
N THR A 34 -5.20 -6.39 -23.49
CA THR A 34 -3.81 -6.25 -23.97
C THR A 34 -3.43 -7.25 -25.05
N ASP A 35 -4.38 -8.08 -25.53
CA ASP A 35 -4.16 -9.15 -26.51
C ASP A 35 -3.04 -10.13 -26.10
N LEU A 36 -2.99 -10.45 -24.80
CA LEU A 36 -2.05 -11.40 -24.22
C LEU A 36 -2.73 -12.74 -23.92
N PRO A 37 -2.02 -13.88 -24.03
CA PRO A 37 -2.59 -15.17 -23.69
C PRO A 37 -2.93 -15.24 -22.19
N LEU A 38 -4.02 -15.95 -21.86
CA LEU A 38 -4.41 -16.23 -20.47
C LEU A 38 -3.40 -17.19 -19.81
N LYS A 39 -2.25 -16.65 -19.41
CA LYS A 39 -1.17 -17.35 -18.72
C LYS A 39 -0.54 -16.42 -17.69
N ALA A 40 -0.96 -16.57 -16.44
CA ALA A 40 -0.53 -15.73 -15.33
C ALA A 40 -0.01 -16.58 -14.16
N LEU A 41 0.98 -16.05 -13.45
CA LEU A 41 1.53 -16.63 -12.23
C LEU A 41 1.31 -15.67 -11.07
N LEU A 42 0.54 -16.10 -10.07
CA LEU A 42 0.38 -15.38 -8.81
C LEU A 42 1.38 -15.94 -7.78
N LEU A 43 2.35 -15.11 -7.40
CA LEU A 43 3.31 -15.41 -6.34
C LEU A 43 2.75 -14.95 -4.99
N LEU A 44 2.71 -15.86 -4.01
CA LEU A 44 2.24 -15.59 -2.66
C LEU A 44 3.32 -15.88 -1.63
N ASP A 45 3.35 -15.09 -0.56
CA ASP A 45 4.12 -15.42 0.64
C ASP A 45 3.43 -16.54 1.46
N ASN A 46 4.04 -16.91 2.58
CA ASN A 46 3.52 -17.94 3.46
C ASN A 46 2.59 -17.41 4.57
N ALA A 47 1.93 -16.26 4.39
CA ALA A 47 1.05 -15.68 5.40
C ALA A 47 -0.09 -16.65 5.80
N PRO A 48 -0.52 -16.67 7.08
CA PRO A 48 -1.58 -17.58 7.57
C PRO A 48 -2.92 -17.45 6.82
N GLY A 49 -3.19 -16.26 6.29
CA GLY A 49 -4.38 -15.96 5.48
C GLY A 49 -4.36 -16.59 4.09
N HIS A 50 -3.22 -17.11 3.63
CA HIS A 50 -3.10 -17.76 2.32
C HIS A 50 -3.44 -19.26 2.41
N PRO A 51 -4.50 -19.72 1.72
CA PRO A 51 -4.86 -21.13 1.72
C PRO A 51 -3.80 -21.98 1.01
N LYS A 52 -3.27 -23.01 1.68
CA LYS A 52 -2.23 -23.90 1.11
C LYS A 52 -2.77 -24.86 0.04
N ASP A 53 -4.11 -25.01 -0.02
CA ASP A 53 -4.83 -25.90 -0.93
C ASP A 53 -5.11 -25.28 -2.32
N LEU A 54 -4.55 -24.10 -2.64
CA LEU A 54 -4.78 -23.39 -3.90
C LEU A 54 -4.22 -24.06 -5.16
N LYS A 55 -3.41 -25.11 -5.04
CA LYS A 55 -2.59 -25.62 -6.15
C LYS A 55 -3.34 -26.44 -7.20
N ASP A 56 -4.42 -27.17 -6.84
CA ASP A 56 -4.90 -28.24 -7.75
C ASP A 56 -6.41 -28.28 -8.06
N ASN A 57 -7.30 -27.60 -7.33
CA ASN A 57 -8.76 -27.74 -7.57
C ASN A 57 -9.57 -26.46 -7.59
N LEU A 58 -8.97 -25.33 -7.21
CA LEU A 58 -9.69 -24.09 -6.95
C LEU A 58 -9.76 -23.18 -8.18
N LEU A 59 -8.83 -23.31 -9.12
CA LEU A 59 -8.72 -22.46 -10.32
C LEU A 59 -9.31 -23.11 -11.58
N THR A 60 -10.22 -24.08 -11.45
CA THR A 60 -10.85 -24.74 -12.61
C THR A 60 -11.52 -23.76 -13.56
N ASP A 61 -12.05 -22.66 -13.01
CA ASP A 61 -12.68 -21.58 -13.78
C ASP A 61 -11.66 -20.62 -14.42
N PHE A 62 -10.38 -20.73 -14.03
CA PHE A 62 -9.25 -19.93 -14.49
C PHE A 62 -8.03 -20.81 -14.80
N PRO A 63 -8.11 -21.72 -15.79
CA PRO A 63 -7.06 -22.72 -16.06
C PRO A 63 -5.70 -22.11 -16.45
N GLY A 64 -5.68 -20.83 -16.83
CA GLY A 64 -4.46 -20.09 -17.16
C GLY A 64 -3.80 -19.37 -15.98
N LEU A 65 -4.40 -19.39 -14.79
CA LEU A 65 -3.82 -18.79 -13.59
C LEU A 65 -3.18 -19.90 -12.75
N THR A 66 -1.87 -19.79 -12.51
CA THR A 66 -1.15 -20.65 -11.57
C THR A 66 -0.81 -19.87 -10.31
N VAL A 67 -0.93 -20.51 -9.15
CA VAL A 67 -0.49 -19.94 -7.87
C VAL A 67 0.76 -20.68 -7.38
N GLN A 68 1.80 -19.93 -7.02
CA GLN A 68 3.00 -20.48 -6.38
C GLN A 68 3.31 -19.73 -5.09
N PHE A 69 3.81 -20.49 -4.12
CA PHE A 69 4.27 -19.96 -2.85
C PHE A 69 5.77 -19.75 -2.91
N LEU A 70 6.21 -18.59 -2.42
CA LEU A 70 7.62 -18.29 -2.20
C LEU A 70 8.19 -19.22 -1.10
N PRO A 71 9.49 -19.51 -1.10
CA PRO A 71 10.12 -20.22 0.01
C PRO A 71 9.90 -19.47 1.34
N PRO A 72 9.81 -20.18 2.47
CA PRO A 72 9.71 -19.54 3.79
C PRO A 72 10.85 -18.55 4.01
N ASN A 73 10.57 -17.43 4.69
CA ASN A 73 11.55 -16.38 5.06
C ASN A 73 12.32 -15.78 3.88
N THR A 74 11.69 -15.70 2.69
CA THR A 74 12.28 -15.03 1.53
C THR A 74 11.52 -13.79 1.08
N THR A 75 10.40 -13.47 1.73
CA THR A 75 9.48 -12.43 1.27
C THR A 75 10.17 -11.08 1.07
N SER A 76 10.93 -10.61 2.06
CA SER A 76 11.73 -9.38 1.98
C SER A 76 12.77 -9.39 0.85
N LEU A 77 13.34 -10.56 0.55
CA LEU A 77 14.39 -10.70 -0.46
C LEU A 77 13.86 -10.81 -1.89
N ILE A 78 12.68 -11.41 -2.10
CA ILE A 78 12.22 -11.76 -3.46
C ILE A 78 10.82 -11.28 -3.79
N GLN A 79 10.02 -10.84 -2.82
CA GLN A 79 8.68 -10.34 -3.10
C GLN A 79 8.78 -8.89 -3.56
N PRO A 80 8.40 -8.56 -4.81
CA PRO A 80 8.53 -7.19 -5.32
C PRO A 80 7.73 -6.16 -4.52
N MET A 81 6.65 -6.61 -3.87
CA MET A 81 5.83 -5.76 -3.00
C MET A 81 6.65 -5.19 -1.84
N ASP A 82 7.40 -6.04 -1.15
CA ASP A 82 8.22 -5.67 0.00
C ASP A 82 9.50 -4.95 -0.41
N GLN A 83 10.07 -5.29 -1.57
CA GLN A 83 11.30 -4.66 -2.05
C GLN A 83 11.15 -3.17 -2.36
N GLU A 84 10.11 -2.77 -3.10
CA GLU A 84 10.02 -1.39 -3.60
C GLU A 84 8.60 -0.84 -3.66
N VAL A 85 7.60 -1.66 -4.00
CA VAL A 85 6.25 -1.14 -4.28
C VAL A 85 5.63 -0.52 -3.04
N ILE A 86 5.75 -1.15 -1.87
CA ILE A 86 5.22 -0.63 -0.61
C ILE A 86 5.95 0.66 -0.21
N ALA A 87 7.28 0.69 -0.33
CA ALA A 87 8.08 1.87 -0.01
C ALA A 87 7.70 3.06 -0.90
N ALA A 88 7.64 2.84 -2.22
CA ALA A 88 7.22 3.84 -3.19
C ALA A 88 5.80 4.35 -2.92
N PHE A 89 4.86 3.44 -2.62
CA PHE A 89 3.49 3.81 -2.29
C PHE A 89 3.41 4.67 -1.01
N LYS A 90 4.10 4.28 0.07
CA LYS A 90 4.16 5.04 1.31
C LYS A 90 4.74 6.42 1.08
N LYS A 91 5.85 6.53 0.34
CA LYS A 91 6.48 7.81 -0.01
C LYS A 91 5.49 8.74 -0.73
N LEU A 92 4.83 8.25 -1.78
CA LEU A 92 3.87 9.03 -2.55
C LEU A 92 2.63 9.42 -1.72
N TYR A 93 2.10 8.48 -0.94
CA TYR A 93 0.95 8.73 -0.07
C TYR A 93 1.25 9.76 1.02
N THR A 94 2.39 9.62 1.70
CA THR A 94 2.83 10.55 2.75
C THR A 94 3.00 11.95 2.21
N ARG A 95 3.67 12.11 1.04
CA ARG A 95 3.80 13.40 0.37
C ARG A 95 2.43 14.02 0.09
N ALA A 96 1.53 13.26 -0.53
CA ALA A 96 0.19 13.74 -0.87
C ALA A 96 -0.63 14.09 0.39
N LEU A 97 -0.51 13.31 1.47
CA LEU A 97 -1.16 13.56 2.75
C LEU A 97 -0.64 14.86 3.39
N VAL A 98 0.68 15.07 3.44
CA VAL A 98 1.28 16.29 4.02
C VAL A 98 0.86 17.53 3.24
N ARG A 99 0.93 17.50 1.89
CA ARG A 99 0.41 18.58 1.03
C ARG A 99 -1.06 18.87 1.34
N ARG A 100 -1.89 17.82 1.45
CA ARG A 100 -3.32 17.96 1.73
C ARG A 100 -3.60 18.58 3.11
N CYS A 101 -2.85 18.15 4.13
CA CYS A 101 -2.92 18.71 5.49
C CYS A 101 -2.56 20.19 5.48
N PHE A 102 -1.49 20.56 4.77
CA PHE A 102 -1.04 21.95 4.65
C PHE A 102 -2.06 22.83 3.97
N GLU A 103 -2.60 22.43 2.82
CA GLU A 103 -3.67 23.17 2.15
C GLU A 103 -4.87 23.40 3.09
N ALA A 104 -5.29 22.37 3.81
CA ALA A 104 -6.42 22.46 4.73
C ALA A 104 -6.17 23.44 5.88
N CYS A 105 -4.94 23.52 6.39
CA CYS A 105 -4.56 24.45 7.46
C CYS A 105 -4.27 25.86 6.95
N LYS A 106 -3.58 26.01 5.82
CA LYS A 106 -3.20 27.32 5.25
C LYS A 106 -4.42 28.18 4.88
N PHE A 107 -5.45 27.56 4.32
CA PHE A 107 -6.65 28.29 3.86
C PHE A 107 -7.75 28.38 4.93
N SER A 108 -7.50 27.94 6.16
CA SER A 108 -8.48 28.00 7.25
C SER A 108 -7.83 28.38 8.57
N SER A 109 -8.14 29.58 9.05
CA SER A 109 -7.68 30.11 10.35
C SER A 109 -8.13 29.30 11.57
N THR A 110 -9.08 28.37 11.41
CA THR A 110 -9.60 27.50 12.48
C THR A 110 -9.19 26.03 12.34
N MET A 111 -8.48 25.67 11.27
CA MET A 111 -8.09 24.29 11.00
C MET A 111 -6.70 24.03 11.58
N THR A 112 -6.58 22.99 12.39
CA THR A 112 -5.30 22.49 12.92
C THR A 112 -5.06 21.08 12.42
N LEU A 113 -3.82 20.59 12.47
CA LEU A 113 -3.51 19.21 12.07
C LEU A 113 -4.35 18.18 12.84
N LYS A 114 -4.48 18.36 14.16
CA LYS A 114 -5.30 17.49 15.02
C LYS A 114 -6.77 17.48 14.60
N LYS A 115 -7.30 18.63 14.17
CA LYS A 115 -8.66 18.77 13.68
C LYS A 115 -8.83 18.12 12.32
N PHE A 116 -7.87 18.31 11.41
CA PHE A 116 -7.85 17.65 10.11
C PHE A 116 -7.86 16.12 10.27
N TRP A 117 -6.97 15.57 11.11
CA TRP A 117 -6.87 14.13 11.34
C TRP A 117 -8.18 13.53 11.86
N LYS A 118 -8.85 14.22 12.80
CA LYS A 118 -10.09 13.73 13.43
C LYS A 118 -11.35 13.95 12.60
N GLU A 119 -11.43 15.05 11.88
CA GLU A 119 -12.68 15.50 11.25
C GLU A 119 -12.67 15.40 9.73
N LYS A 120 -11.50 15.24 9.10
CA LYS A 120 -11.34 15.29 7.64
C LYS A 120 -10.68 14.05 7.06
N LEU A 121 -9.81 13.36 7.80
CA LEU A 121 -9.18 12.13 7.30
C LEU A 121 -10.07 10.91 7.58
N ASP A 122 -11.01 10.66 6.67
CA ASP A 122 -11.76 9.42 6.60
C ASP A 122 -11.24 8.53 5.44
N ILE A 123 -11.83 7.33 5.28
CA ILE A 123 -11.44 6.38 4.22
C ILE A 123 -11.62 7.01 2.82
N LEU A 124 -12.64 7.85 2.63
CA LEU A 124 -12.89 8.51 1.35
C LEU A 124 -11.79 9.53 1.04
N GLU A 125 -11.38 10.31 2.04
CA GLU A 125 -10.28 11.27 1.88
C GLU A 125 -8.95 10.54 1.66
N ALA A 126 -8.68 9.43 2.35
CA ALA A 126 -7.52 8.59 2.10
C ALA A 126 -7.49 8.08 0.64
N ILE A 127 -8.63 7.61 0.10
CA ILE A 127 -8.73 7.19 -1.31
C ILE A 127 -8.45 8.35 -2.27
N ARG A 128 -8.96 9.55 -1.96
CA ARG A 128 -8.67 10.75 -2.77
C ARG A 128 -7.20 11.15 -2.74
N ILE A 129 -6.54 11.02 -1.58
CA ILE A 129 -5.11 11.25 -1.43
C ILE A 129 -4.33 10.26 -2.31
N ILE A 130 -4.70 8.98 -2.29
CA ILE A 130 -4.06 7.95 -3.14
C ILE A 130 -4.24 8.29 -4.63
N GLN A 131 -5.45 8.67 -5.05
CA GLN A 131 -5.73 9.01 -6.46
C GLN A 131 -4.93 10.23 -6.93
N LYS A 132 -4.74 11.23 -6.07
CA LYS A 132 -3.93 12.41 -6.36
C LYS A 132 -2.44 12.13 -6.30
N GLY A 133 -1.97 11.31 -5.36
CA GLY A 133 -0.56 10.95 -5.23
C GLY A 133 -0.05 10.02 -6.35
N GLY A 134 -0.93 9.16 -6.88
CA GLY A 134 -0.61 8.22 -7.97
C GLY A 134 -0.69 8.81 -9.38
N ARG A 135 -1.45 9.90 -9.57
CA ARG A 135 -1.32 10.77 -10.74
C ARG A 135 -0.27 11.80 -10.38
N GLY A 136 1.01 11.48 -10.61
CA GLY A 136 2.03 12.53 -10.56
C GLY A 136 1.51 13.72 -11.36
N ASP A 137 1.49 14.92 -10.78
CA ASP A 137 1.34 16.13 -11.57
C ASP A 137 2.36 16.00 -12.72
N GLU A 138 1.94 16.23 -13.97
CA GLU A 138 2.68 15.90 -15.21
C GLU A 138 4.03 16.67 -15.40
N GLY A 139 4.72 17.02 -14.32
CA GLY A 139 6.09 17.52 -14.30
C GLY A 139 6.92 17.13 -13.06
N ASP A 140 6.42 16.30 -12.14
CA ASP A 140 7.10 16.05 -10.86
C ASP A 140 7.77 14.67 -10.82
N GLN A 141 8.93 14.60 -11.47
CA GLN A 141 9.90 13.52 -11.33
C GLN A 141 10.92 13.91 -10.24
N GLY A 142 10.43 14.38 -9.09
CA GLY A 142 11.28 14.88 -8.01
C GLY A 142 12.02 13.75 -7.30
N ASP A 143 13.35 13.89 -7.23
CA ASP A 143 14.23 12.98 -6.51
C ASP A 143 13.86 12.92 -5.01
N THR A 144 14.19 11.81 -4.33
CA THR A 144 13.94 11.61 -2.89
C THR A 144 14.30 12.80 -1.99
N PRO A 145 15.40 13.54 -2.22
CA PRO A 145 15.74 14.74 -1.45
C PRO A 145 14.75 15.90 -1.62
N GLU A 146 14.17 16.09 -2.81
CA GLU A 146 13.21 17.18 -3.06
C GLU A 146 11.88 16.93 -2.33
N ILE A 147 11.45 15.66 -2.30
CA ILE A 147 10.26 15.25 -1.56
C ILE A 147 10.46 15.44 -0.06
N MET A 148 11.66 15.14 0.43
CA MET A 148 12.01 15.32 1.83
C MET A 148 12.05 16.80 2.22
N ASP A 149 12.68 17.66 1.42
CA ASP A 149 12.74 19.11 1.64
C ASP A 149 11.34 19.75 1.61
N GLU A 150 10.48 19.32 0.69
CA GLU A 150 9.10 19.79 0.64
C GLU A 150 8.30 19.39 1.89
N ILE A 151 8.42 18.12 2.32
CA ILE A 151 7.77 17.63 3.55
C ILE A 151 8.30 18.42 4.75
N LEU A 152 9.62 18.59 4.89
CA LEU A 152 10.27 19.33 5.97
C LEU A 152 9.84 20.80 6.01
N THR A 153 9.81 21.47 4.87
CA THR A 153 9.37 22.86 4.75
C THR A 153 7.91 23.00 5.19
N THR A 154 7.09 22.04 4.77
CA THR A 154 5.67 22.01 5.09
C THR A 154 5.42 21.73 6.57
N THR A 155 6.11 20.75 7.16
CA THR A 155 5.97 20.40 8.58
C THR A 155 6.46 21.52 9.50
N ARG A 156 7.57 22.18 9.16
CA ARG A 156 8.07 23.37 9.87
C ARG A 156 7.06 24.51 9.84
N TYR A 157 6.41 24.77 8.70
CA TYR A 157 5.35 25.78 8.62
C TYR A 157 4.15 25.43 9.51
N MET A 158 3.85 24.15 9.66
CA MET A 158 2.77 23.67 10.51
C MET A 158 3.15 23.61 12.01
N GLU A 159 4.34 24.11 12.38
CA GLU A 159 4.91 24.07 13.74
C GLU A 159 4.91 22.65 14.34
N LEU A 160 5.07 21.63 13.49
CA LEU A 160 5.21 20.26 13.94
C LEU A 160 6.66 20.03 14.34
N GLU A 161 6.88 19.50 15.55
CA GLU A 161 8.16 18.92 15.93
C GLU A 161 8.35 17.65 15.09
N VAL A 162 9.18 17.74 14.05
CA VAL A 162 9.54 16.61 13.20
C VAL A 162 11.04 16.70 12.92
N ASN A 163 11.79 15.65 13.26
CA ASN A 163 13.20 15.55 12.89
C ASN A 163 13.32 15.07 11.43
N GLU A 164 14.41 15.46 10.77
CA GLU A 164 14.78 14.96 9.45
C GLU A 164 14.92 13.44 9.47
N ASP A 165 15.52 12.89 10.53
CA ASP A 165 15.63 11.45 10.78
C ASP A 165 14.25 10.75 10.90
N ASP A 166 13.23 11.42 11.45
CA ASP A 166 11.88 10.85 11.60
C ASP A 166 11.20 10.72 10.22
N ILE A 167 11.42 11.71 9.36
CA ILE A 167 10.91 11.70 7.99
C ILE A 167 11.71 10.73 7.14
N GLU A 168 13.02 10.62 7.36
CA GLU A 168 13.86 9.62 6.72
C GLU A 168 13.43 8.22 7.11
N GLN A 169 13.21 7.93 8.39
CA GLN A 169 12.62 6.65 8.83
C GLN A 169 11.21 6.44 8.27
N LEU A 170 10.39 7.47 8.14
CA LEU A 170 9.05 7.34 7.57
C LEU A 170 9.08 7.04 6.05
N ILE A 171 10.10 7.53 5.34
CA ILE A 171 10.29 7.38 3.90
C ILE A 171 11.14 6.14 3.55
N MET A 172 12.14 5.83 4.37
CA MET A 172 13.23 4.87 4.15
C MET A 172 13.33 3.78 5.23
N GLY A 173 12.67 3.90 6.38
CA GLY A 173 12.76 2.98 7.53
C GLY A 173 12.11 1.60 7.34
N HIS A 174 12.10 1.10 6.10
CA HIS A 174 11.67 -0.24 5.76
C HIS A 174 12.78 -1.07 5.12
N GLU A 175 14.05 -0.67 5.22
CA GLU A 175 15.16 -1.58 4.92
C GLU A 175 15.27 -2.71 5.95
N ASP A 176 14.83 -2.50 7.20
CA ASP A 176 14.87 -3.50 8.26
C ASP A 176 13.48 -4.02 8.67
N GLU A 177 13.40 -5.35 8.84
CA GLU A 177 12.20 -6.11 9.20
C GLU A 177 11.69 -5.79 10.62
N LEU A 178 10.35 -5.85 10.79
CA LEU A 178 9.77 -6.14 12.11
C LEU A 178 10.09 -7.58 12.46
N THR A 179 10.66 -7.79 13.63
CA THR A 179 11.03 -9.12 14.12
C THR A 179 9.81 -10.00 14.34
N THR A 180 10.01 -11.33 14.32
CA THR A 180 8.94 -12.30 14.59
C THR A 180 8.30 -12.11 15.97
N GLU A 181 9.05 -11.50 16.90
CA GLU A 181 8.63 -11.19 18.27
C GLU A 181 7.73 -9.95 18.30
N GLU A 182 8.09 -8.89 17.57
CA GLU A 182 7.23 -7.71 17.39
C GLU A 182 5.93 -8.05 16.65
N LEU A 183 5.93 -9.09 15.80
CA LEU A 183 4.74 -9.60 15.13
C LEU A 183 3.84 -10.47 16.05
N GLN A 184 4.34 -10.91 17.20
CA GLN A 184 3.58 -11.71 18.17
C GLN A 184 2.97 -10.88 19.31
N GLU A 185 3.42 -9.63 19.49
CA GLU A 185 2.91 -8.72 20.54
C GLU A 185 1.70 -7.86 20.10
N PHE A 186 1.15 -8.04 18.90
CA PHE A 186 -0.05 -7.35 18.40
C PHE A 186 -1.23 -8.29 18.10
#